data_AF-A0A1C5Q8T0-F1
#
_entry.id   AF-A0A1C5Q8T0-F1
#
_cell.length_a   1.000
_cell.length_b   1.000
_cell.length_c   1.000
_cell.angle_alpha   90.00
_cell.angle_beta   90.00
_cell.angle_gamma   90.00
#
_symmetry.space_group_name_H-M   'P 1'
#
loop_
_entity.id
_entity.type
_entity.pdbx_description
1 polymer ?
#
loop_
_entity_poly.entity_id
_entity_poly.type
_entity_poly.pdbx_seq_one_letter_code
_entity_poly.pdbx_strand_id
1 'polypeptide(L)'
;MESRTTEKNTLIFRIVGGIFLVFGIIFLAVTFKLWLRGSVPGMMTADTSGSYCTLEPVGSECLGATYEGAQAEEGYTFYRLDFQVTNEGDETRYMDNYYGIYFNEDNGNYNDVLDWWHTEEEESQPRYLFEDYDYTYLPAGRTGTYQMVVQILDGVKSFTVDYYPGDVSGERISFDMTIE
;
A
#
# COMPACT_ATOMS: atom_id res chain seq x y z
N MET A 1 -13.44 -37.85 49.98
CA MET A 1 -13.98 -37.59 48.62
C MET A 1 -13.90 -36.10 48.24
N GLU A 2 -13.64 -35.19 49.18
CA GLU A 2 -13.54 -33.73 48.93
C GLU A 2 -12.22 -33.25 48.30
N SER A 3 -11.09 -33.90 48.57
CA SER A 3 -9.76 -33.48 48.07
C SER A 3 -9.63 -33.44 46.54
N ARG A 4 -10.37 -34.30 45.82
CA ARG A 4 -10.30 -34.41 44.36
C ARG A 4 -11.08 -33.30 43.64
N THR A 5 -12.06 -32.70 44.31
CA THR A 5 -12.92 -31.66 43.74
C THR A 5 -12.22 -30.30 43.79
N THR A 6 -11.48 -30.04 44.87
CA THR A 6 -10.71 -28.80 45.05
C THR A 6 -9.58 -28.67 44.01
N GLU A 7 -8.83 -29.75 43.74
CA GLU A 7 -7.77 -29.73 42.72
C GLU A 7 -8.30 -29.50 41.30
N LYS A 8 -9.44 -30.12 40.94
CA LYS A 8 -10.11 -29.89 39.65
C LYS A 8 -10.55 -28.44 39.48
N ASN A 9 -11.10 -27.83 40.53
CA ASN A 9 -11.52 -26.43 40.48
C ASN A 9 -10.32 -25.50 40.33
N THR A 10 -9.22 -25.73 41.05
CA THR A 10 -7.98 -24.94 40.90
C THR A 10 -7.38 -25.07 39.49
N LEU A 11 -7.43 -26.24 38.88
CA LEU A 11 -6.97 -26.45 37.50
C LEU A 11 -7.84 -25.68 36.49
N ILE A 12 -9.17 -25.73 36.65
CA ILE A 12 -10.11 -25.00 35.78
C ILE A 12 -9.91 -23.48 35.91
N PHE A 13 -9.73 -22.96 37.12
CA PHE A 13 -9.46 -21.53 37.33
C PHE A 13 -8.14 -21.08 36.70
N ARG A 14 -7.10 -21.92 36.70
CA ARG A 14 -5.82 -21.63 36.02
C ARG A 14 -5.96 -21.61 34.50
N ILE A 15 -6.72 -22.54 33.93
CA ILE A 15 -6.97 -22.60 32.48
C ILE A 15 -7.80 -21.40 32.04
N VAL A 16 -8.90 -21.11 32.74
CA VAL A 16 -9.75 -19.96 32.42
C VAL A 16 -8.99 -18.65 32.60
N GLY A 17 -8.22 -18.50 33.69
CA GLY A 17 -7.37 -17.33 33.92
C GLY A 17 -6.31 -17.15 32.82
N GLY A 18 -5.68 -18.24 32.37
CA GLY A 18 -4.73 -18.19 31.24
C GLY A 18 -5.38 -17.75 29.94
N ILE A 19 -6.59 -18.23 29.64
CA ILE A 19 -7.35 -17.83 28.45
C ILE A 19 -7.68 -16.32 28.50
N PHE A 20 -8.18 -15.82 29.63
CA PHE A 20 -8.47 -14.39 29.78
C PHE A 20 -7.20 -13.52 29.71
N LEU A 21 -6.06 -14.02 30.20
CA LEU A 21 -4.78 -13.33 30.08
C LEU A 21 -4.35 -13.21 28.61
N VAL A 22 -4.47 -14.29 27.84
CA VAL A 22 -4.14 -14.29 26.40
C VAL A 22 -5.05 -13.34 25.64
N PHE A 23 -6.36 -13.38 25.87
CA PHE A 23 -7.28 -12.42 25.25
C PHE A 23 -6.99 -10.98 25.68
N GLY A 24 -6.62 -10.76 26.94
CA GLY A 24 -6.19 -9.46 27.45
C GLY A 24 -4.96 -8.94 26.71
N ILE A 25 -3.94 -9.78 26.49
CA ILE A 25 -2.72 -9.42 25.76
C ILE A 25 -3.03 -9.13 24.29
N ILE A 26 -3.87 -9.94 23.63
CA ILE A 26 -4.28 -9.70 22.24
C ILE A 26 -5.05 -8.38 22.14
N PHE A 27 -5.99 -8.13 23.05
CA PHE A 27 -6.73 -6.88 23.10
C PHE A 27 -5.79 -5.69 23.33
N LEU A 28 -4.82 -5.81 24.24
CA LEU A 28 -3.80 -4.79 24.49
C LEU A 28 -2.91 -4.56 23.26
N ALA A 29 -2.51 -5.60 22.54
CA ALA A 29 -1.73 -5.49 21.32
C ALA A 29 -2.53 -4.82 20.18
N VAL A 30 -3.82 -5.14 20.04
CA VAL A 30 -4.70 -4.54 19.03
C VAL A 30 -4.97 -3.07 19.36
N THR A 31 -5.33 -2.77 20.62
CA THR A 31 -5.54 -1.38 21.06
C THR A 31 -4.25 -0.56 21.01
N PHE A 32 -3.09 -1.15 21.32
CA PHE A 32 -1.80 -0.49 21.19
C PHE A 32 -1.43 -0.26 19.72
N LYS A 33 -1.70 -1.19 18.80
CA LYS A 33 -1.53 -0.98 17.36
C LYS A 33 -2.43 0.14 16.84
N LEU A 34 -3.68 0.19 17.30
CA LEU A 34 -4.62 1.28 16.97
C LEU A 34 -4.19 2.61 17.58
N TRP A 35 -3.67 2.60 18.81
CA TRP A 35 -3.19 3.79 19.50
C TRP A 35 -1.90 4.31 18.87
N LEU A 36 -0.94 3.45 18.50
CA LEU A 36 0.25 3.85 17.75
C LEU A 36 -0.11 4.46 16.38
N ARG A 37 -1.14 3.95 15.69
CA ARG A 37 -1.69 4.60 14.49
C ARG A 37 -2.27 5.98 14.76
N GLY A 38 -2.80 6.24 15.96
CA GLY A 38 -3.40 7.53 16.34
C GLY A 38 -2.52 8.46 17.18
N SER A 39 -1.31 8.06 17.59
CA SER A 39 -0.55 8.74 18.65
C SER A 39 0.91 8.97 18.30
N VAL A 40 1.25 9.13 17.02
CA VAL A 40 2.49 9.80 16.63
C VAL A 40 2.35 11.29 16.98
N PRO A 41 2.93 11.78 18.09
CA PRO A 41 2.78 13.17 18.51
C PRO A 41 3.76 13.97 17.66
N GLY A 42 3.26 14.56 16.58
CA GLY A 42 4.06 15.30 15.61
C GLY A 42 3.59 15.15 14.16
N MET A 43 2.71 14.19 13.87
CA MET A 43 1.98 14.19 12.60
C MET A 43 0.85 15.19 12.77
N MET A 44 1.00 16.35 12.11
CA MET A 44 -0.14 17.24 11.89
C MET A 44 -1.29 16.36 11.42
N THR A 45 -2.48 16.52 11.99
CA THR A 45 -3.69 16.18 11.26
C THR A 45 -3.63 17.06 10.03
N ALA A 46 -2.97 16.58 8.96
CA ALA A 46 -3.20 17.08 7.63
C ALA A 46 -4.72 17.13 7.52
N ASP A 47 -5.25 18.28 7.13
CA ASP A 47 -6.67 18.42 6.89
C ASP A 47 -7.01 17.38 5.80
N THR A 48 -7.46 16.19 6.21
CA THR A 48 -7.83 15.10 5.30
C THR A 48 -9.19 15.40 4.65
N SER A 49 -9.69 16.62 4.79
CA SER A 49 -10.81 17.15 4.03
C SER A 49 -10.45 17.15 2.55
N GLY A 50 -11.20 16.41 1.74
CA GLY A 50 -10.98 16.26 0.31
C GLY A 50 -10.34 14.93 -0.08
N SER A 51 -9.65 14.93 -1.21
CA SER A 51 -8.95 13.77 -1.76
C SER A 51 -7.65 13.51 -0.98
N TYR A 52 -7.64 12.49 -0.13
CA TYR A 52 -6.42 12.02 0.54
C TYR A 52 -6.30 10.50 0.43
N CYS A 53 -5.26 10.02 -0.24
CA CYS A 53 -4.96 8.60 -0.35
C CYS A 53 -3.57 8.32 0.18
N THR A 54 -3.39 7.22 0.90
CA THR A 54 -2.08 6.66 1.23
C THR A 54 -1.74 5.54 0.27
N LEU A 55 -0.45 5.35 0.00
CA LEU A 55 0.04 4.39 -0.98
C LEU A 55 1.21 3.61 -0.37
N GLU A 56 1.10 2.29 -0.40
CA GLU A 56 2.09 1.36 0.17
C GLU A 56 2.57 0.37 -0.92
N PRO A 57 3.88 0.10 -1.05
CA PRO A 57 4.38 -0.88 -2.01
C PRO A 57 4.00 -2.30 -1.57
N VAL A 58 3.45 -3.08 -2.50
CA VAL A 58 3.06 -4.49 -2.27
C VAL A 58 4.09 -5.43 -2.89
N GLY A 59 4.56 -5.12 -4.11
CA GLY A 59 5.54 -5.95 -4.79
C GLY A 59 5.83 -5.49 -6.21
N SER A 60 6.71 -6.24 -6.88
CA SER A 60 7.06 -6.04 -8.28
C SER A 60 7.08 -7.36 -9.04
N GLU A 61 6.63 -7.37 -10.28
CA GLU A 61 6.72 -8.54 -11.17
C GLU A 61 7.53 -8.19 -12.43
N CYS A 62 8.56 -8.99 -12.73
CA CYS A 62 9.32 -8.88 -13.97
C CYS A 62 8.48 -9.34 -15.16
N LEU A 63 8.19 -8.43 -16.09
CA LEU A 63 7.44 -8.70 -17.32
C LEU A 63 8.36 -9.06 -18.50
N GLY A 64 9.64 -8.72 -18.39
CA GLY A 64 10.69 -9.05 -19.35
C GLY A 64 11.00 -7.92 -20.34
N ALA A 65 11.68 -8.26 -21.44
CA ALA A 65 12.13 -7.27 -22.43
C ALA A 65 10.99 -6.73 -23.31
N THR A 66 9.80 -7.32 -23.23
CA THR A 66 8.64 -6.95 -24.06
C THR A 66 7.36 -6.90 -23.26
N TYR A 67 6.55 -5.87 -23.47
CA TYR A 67 5.23 -5.73 -22.88
C TYR A 67 4.26 -5.11 -23.89
N GLU A 68 3.06 -5.68 -24.04
CA GLU A 68 2.02 -5.21 -24.99
C GLU A 68 2.53 -4.95 -26.42
N GLY A 69 3.51 -5.72 -26.90
CA GLY A 69 4.08 -5.56 -28.24
C GLY A 69 5.18 -4.50 -28.37
N ALA A 70 5.45 -3.73 -27.31
CA ALA A 70 6.58 -2.83 -27.23
C ALA A 70 7.84 -3.53 -26.71
N GLN A 71 9.00 -3.07 -27.17
CA GLN A 71 10.32 -3.45 -26.65
C GLN A 71 10.77 -2.42 -25.62
N ALA A 72 11.40 -2.89 -24.54
CA ALA A 72 12.03 -2.00 -23.58
C ALA A 72 13.21 -1.24 -24.23
N GLU A 73 13.54 -0.08 -23.67
CA GLU A 73 14.74 0.67 -24.03
C GLU A 73 16.01 -0.15 -23.77
N GLU A 74 17.08 0.18 -24.49
CA GLU A 74 18.34 -0.57 -24.36
C GLU A 74 18.86 -0.51 -22.92
N GLY A 75 19.03 -1.69 -22.31
CA GLY A 75 19.48 -1.83 -20.93
C GLY A 75 18.36 -1.72 -19.89
N TYR A 76 17.10 -1.75 -20.30
CA TYR A 76 15.94 -1.75 -19.40
C TYR A 76 15.12 -3.03 -19.56
N THR A 77 14.36 -3.34 -18.51
CA THR A 77 13.40 -4.45 -18.47
C THR A 77 12.05 -3.93 -17.97
N PHE A 78 10.93 -4.41 -18.51
CA PHE A 78 9.60 -4.06 -18.02
C PHE A 78 9.29 -4.73 -16.69
N TYR A 79 8.68 -3.98 -15.78
CA TYR A 79 8.14 -4.47 -14.51
C TYR A 79 6.73 -3.95 -14.29
N ARG A 80 5.87 -4.77 -13.68
CA ARG A 80 4.64 -4.30 -13.02
C ARG A 80 4.97 -3.99 -11.57
N LEU A 81 4.58 -2.81 -11.11
CA LEU A 81 4.65 -2.38 -9.73
C LEU A 81 3.24 -2.45 -9.14
N ASP A 82 3.11 -3.16 -8.02
CA ASP A 82 1.84 -3.33 -7.31
C ASP A 82 1.87 -2.50 -6.02
N PHE A 83 0.82 -1.69 -5.83
CA PHE A 83 0.64 -0.84 -4.67
C PHE A 83 -0.70 -1.09 -4.01
N GLN A 84 -0.76 -0.96 -2.69
CA GLN A 84 -2.00 -0.88 -1.95
C GLN A 84 -2.31 0.59 -1.69
N VAL A 85 -3.49 1.03 -2.13
CA VAL A 85 -3.95 2.41 -1.98
C VAL A 85 -5.12 2.42 -1.00
N THR A 86 -5.06 3.28 0.01
CA THR A 86 -6.15 3.49 0.97
C THR A 86 -6.64 4.92 0.88
N ASN A 87 -7.92 5.12 0.57
CA ASN A 87 -8.54 6.43 0.61
C ASN A 87 -8.92 6.77 2.07
N GLU A 88 -8.13 7.64 2.69
CA GLU A 88 -8.35 8.14 4.05
C GLU A 88 -9.08 9.50 4.07
N GLY A 89 -9.30 10.09 2.91
CA GLY A 89 -10.14 11.27 2.72
C GLY A 89 -11.63 10.98 2.85
N ASP A 90 -12.43 12.04 2.75
CA ASP A 90 -13.90 11.98 2.82
C ASP A 90 -14.58 12.02 1.44
N GLU A 91 -13.80 12.18 0.36
CA GLU A 91 -14.28 12.18 -1.03
C GLU A 91 -13.89 10.90 -1.79
N THR A 92 -14.73 10.50 -2.75
CA THR A 92 -14.40 9.42 -3.69
C THR A 92 -13.31 9.88 -4.66
N ARG A 93 -12.31 9.02 -4.86
CA ARG A 93 -11.15 9.32 -5.68
C ARG A 93 -11.23 8.58 -7.04
N TYR A 94 -11.23 9.31 -8.15
CA TYR A 94 -11.20 8.79 -9.53
C TYR A 94 -9.79 8.60 -10.10
N MET A 95 -9.61 7.73 -11.09
CA MET A 95 -8.32 7.39 -11.73
C MET A 95 -7.38 8.58 -12.03
N ASP A 96 -7.91 9.68 -12.58
CA ASP A 96 -7.09 10.73 -13.19
C ASP A 96 -6.36 11.66 -12.22
N ASN A 97 -6.41 11.42 -10.92
CA ASN A 97 -5.54 12.17 -10.01
C ASN A 97 -4.86 11.29 -8.93
N TYR A 98 -4.51 10.05 -9.32
CA TYR A 98 -3.45 9.27 -8.63
C TYR A 98 -2.04 9.52 -9.20
N TYR A 99 -1.88 10.42 -10.18
CA TYR A 99 -0.62 10.77 -10.87
C TYR A 99 0.45 11.46 -10.00
N GLY A 100 0.33 11.39 -8.67
CA GLY A 100 1.33 11.93 -7.76
C GLY A 100 2.51 11.01 -7.52
N ILE A 101 2.74 9.98 -8.34
CA ILE A 101 3.85 9.02 -8.16
C ILE A 101 5.01 9.46 -9.05
N TYR A 102 6.17 9.67 -8.44
CA TYR A 102 7.41 10.06 -9.12
C TYR A 102 8.56 9.17 -8.65
N PHE A 103 9.50 8.89 -9.54
CA PHE A 103 10.64 8.02 -9.25
C PHE A 103 11.94 8.82 -9.11
N ASN A 104 12.63 8.62 -7.99
CA ASN A 104 13.93 9.22 -7.68
C ASN A 104 13.95 10.75 -7.83
N GLU A 105 12.86 11.45 -7.45
CA GLU A 105 12.69 12.89 -7.69
C GLU A 105 13.78 13.72 -7.00
N ASP A 106 14.27 13.31 -5.84
CA ASP A 106 15.32 14.05 -5.12
C ASP A 106 16.68 13.35 -5.10
N ASN A 107 16.76 12.11 -5.58
CA ASN A 107 17.93 11.24 -5.40
C ASN A 107 18.83 11.17 -6.63
N GLY A 108 18.53 11.93 -7.70
CA GLY A 108 19.40 12.09 -8.86
C GLY A 108 19.50 10.89 -9.81
N ASN A 109 18.76 9.82 -9.52
CA ASN A 109 18.72 8.58 -10.29
C ASN A 109 17.44 8.49 -11.16
N TYR A 110 17.01 9.62 -11.74
CA TYR A 110 15.76 9.70 -12.51
C TYR A 110 15.71 8.72 -13.71
N ASN A 111 16.86 8.31 -14.23
CA ASN A 111 16.91 7.38 -15.36
C ASN A 111 16.86 5.90 -14.91
N ASP A 112 16.84 5.60 -13.61
CA ASP A 112 16.75 4.20 -13.17
C ASP A 112 15.37 3.59 -13.47
N VAL A 113 14.34 4.45 -13.55
CA VAL A 113 12.95 4.05 -13.80
C VAL A 113 12.34 4.99 -14.83
N LEU A 114 11.80 4.44 -15.91
CA LEU A 114 11.08 5.18 -16.93
C LEU A 114 9.60 4.81 -16.89
N ASP A 115 8.73 5.81 -16.86
CA ASP A 115 7.29 5.60 -16.96
C ASP A 115 6.93 4.96 -18.31
N TRP A 116 6.15 3.88 -18.27
CA TRP A 116 5.55 3.34 -19.47
C TRP A 116 4.17 3.96 -19.69
N TRP A 117 4.14 4.99 -20.53
CA TRP A 117 2.90 5.55 -21.05
C TRP A 117 2.47 4.70 -22.25
N HIS A 118 1.36 3.98 -22.11
CA HIS A 118 0.78 3.19 -23.20
C HIS A 118 0.56 4.08 -24.42
N THR A 119 1.33 3.86 -25.49
CA THR A 119 1.16 4.56 -26.76
C THR A 119 0.12 3.84 -27.60
N GLU A 120 -1.03 4.51 -27.75
CA GLU A 120 -2.11 4.30 -28.73
C GLU A 120 -3.28 3.36 -28.36
N GLU A 121 -4.45 4.02 -28.26
CA GLU A 121 -5.79 3.59 -28.70
C GLU A 121 -6.19 2.11 -28.49
N GLU A 122 -6.56 1.76 -27.26
CA GLU A 122 -7.62 0.75 -27.06
C GLU A 122 -8.56 1.17 -25.92
N GLU A 123 -9.42 2.16 -26.20
CA GLU A 123 -10.57 2.59 -25.37
C GLU A 123 -11.66 1.51 -25.20
N SER A 124 -11.39 0.22 -25.46
CA SER A 124 -12.47 -0.76 -25.66
C SER A 124 -12.73 -1.72 -24.52
N GLN A 125 -11.92 -1.73 -23.44
CA GLN A 125 -12.22 -2.55 -22.26
C GLN A 125 -12.05 -1.75 -20.96
N PRO A 126 -13.04 -1.82 -20.03
CA PRO A 126 -12.83 -1.29 -18.69
C PRO A 126 -11.75 -2.13 -18.02
N ARG A 127 -10.51 -1.64 -18.02
CA ARG A 127 -9.48 -2.16 -17.12
C ARG A 127 -9.91 -1.74 -15.72
N TYR A 128 -10.58 -2.63 -15.00
CA TYR A 128 -10.92 -2.41 -13.60
C TYR A 128 -9.60 -2.21 -12.83
N LEU A 129 -9.46 -1.05 -12.20
CA LEU A 129 -8.18 -0.58 -11.65
C LEU A 129 -7.85 -1.21 -10.31
N PHE A 130 -8.87 -1.67 -9.60
CA PHE A 130 -8.75 -2.37 -8.35
C PHE A 130 -9.26 -3.79 -8.58
N GLU A 131 -8.41 -4.80 -8.40
CA GLU A 131 -8.81 -6.21 -8.61
C GLU A 131 -10.05 -6.61 -7.79
N ASP A 132 -10.30 -5.91 -6.68
CA ASP A 132 -11.43 -6.14 -5.78
C ASP A 132 -12.70 -5.34 -6.14
N TYR A 133 -12.66 -4.40 -7.11
CA TYR A 133 -13.77 -3.51 -7.42
C TYR A 133 -14.04 -3.32 -8.92
N ASP A 134 -15.31 -3.41 -9.31
CA ASP A 134 -15.80 -3.16 -10.68
C ASP A 134 -15.85 -1.65 -11.05
N TYR A 135 -14.91 -0.84 -10.55
CA TYR A 135 -14.94 0.63 -10.71
C TYR A 135 -13.56 1.25 -10.89
N THR A 136 -13.48 2.37 -11.62
CA THR A 136 -12.27 3.19 -11.82
C THR A 136 -12.05 4.24 -10.71
N TYR A 137 -12.69 4.05 -9.56
CA TYR A 137 -12.66 4.97 -8.43
C TYR A 137 -12.52 4.22 -7.10
N LEU A 138 -11.96 4.87 -6.10
CA LEU A 138 -11.81 4.38 -4.73
C LEU A 138 -12.69 5.22 -3.80
N PRO A 139 -13.79 4.68 -3.25
CA PRO A 139 -14.61 5.39 -2.27
C PRO A 139 -13.83 5.73 -0.99
N ALA A 140 -14.28 6.78 -0.29
CA ALA A 140 -13.77 7.14 1.03
C ALA A 140 -13.76 5.93 1.99
N GLY A 141 -12.65 5.76 2.72
CA GLY A 141 -12.44 4.68 3.68
C GLY A 141 -12.24 3.29 3.08
N ARG A 142 -12.01 3.18 1.76
CA ARG A 142 -11.74 1.92 1.07
C ARG A 142 -10.26 1.78 0.72
N THR A 143 -9.84 0.52 0.60
CA THR A 143 -8.51 0.13 0.17
C THR A 143 -8.65 -0.69 -1.11
N GLY A 144 -7.77 -0.47 -2.08
CA GLY A 144 -7.67 -1.30 -3.27
C GLY A 144 -6.23 -1.39 -3.79
N THR A 145 -5.98 -2.31 -4.72
CA THR A 145 -4.68 -2.47 -5.39
C THR A 145 -4.58 -1.55 -6.61
N TYR A 146 -3.51 -0.77 -6.72
CA TYR A 146 -3.16 -0.01 -7.91
C TYR A 146 -1.94 -0.62 -8.59
N GLN A 147 -1.99 -0.80 -9.90
CA GLN A 147 -0.91 -1.39 -10.69
C GLN A 147 -0.41 -0.40 -11.72
N MET A 148 0.91 -0.30 -11.87
CA MET A 148 1.52 0.46 -12.96
C MET A 148 2.65 -0.34 -13.60
N VAL A 149 2.88 -0.10 -14.89
CA VAL A 149 4.01 -0.69 -15.60
C VAL A 149 5.07 0.38 -15.81
N VAL A 150 6.32 0.01 -15.59
CA VAL A 150 7.49 0.86 -15.79
C VAL A 150 8.59 0.06 -16.48
N GLN A 151 9.59 0.77 -16.98
CA GLN A 151 10.86 0.18 -17.39
C GLN A 151 11.92 0.49 -16.33
N ILE A 152 12.67 -0.53 -15.91
CA ILE A 152 13.70 -0.38 -14.88
C ILE A 152 15.06 -0.72 -15.49
N LEU A 153 16.05 0.13 -15.24
CA LEU A 153 17.42 -0.05 -15.71
C LEU A 153 18.01 -1.35 -15.13
N ASP A 154 18.62 -2.16 -15.98
CA ASP A 154 19.18 -3.45 -15.63
C ASP A 154 20.22 -3.31 -14.51
N GLY A 155 20.02 -4.07 -13.42
CA GLY A 155 20.90 -4.07 -12.26
C GLY A 155 20.45 -3.18 -11.10
N VAL A 156 19.45 -2.30 -11.30
CA VAL A 156 18.78 -1.59 -10.20
C VAL A 156 18.09 -2.61 -9.29
N LYS A 157 18.27 -2.46 -7.98
CA LYS A 157 17.69 -3.35 -6.95
C LYS A 157 16.62 -2.68 -6.10
N SER A 158 16.70 -1.36 -5.99
CA SER A 158 15.71 -0.55 -5.30
C SER A 158 15.79 0.88 -5.83
N PHE A 159 14.68 1.60 -5.74
CA PHE A 159 14.58 3.02 -6.06
C PHE A 159 13.58 3.67 -5.11
N THR A 160 13.66 5.00 -5.00
CA THR A 160 12.74 5.77 -4.17
C THR A 160 11.51 6.15 -5.00
N VAL A 161 10.34 5.97 -4.40
CA VAL A 161 9.06 6.43 -4.91
C VAL A 161 8.60 7.61 -4.06
N ASP A 162 8.36 8.72 -4.71
CA ASP A 162 7.82 9.94 -4.13
C ASP A 162 6.33 10.03 -4.49
N TYR A 163 5.47 10.11 -3.47
CA TYR A 163 4.02 10.13 -3.63
C TYR A 163 3.39 11.37 -3.00
N TYR A 164 2.50 12.03 -3.74
CA TYR A 164 1.74 13.18 -3.27
C TYR A 164 0.28 12.75 -2.96
N PRO A 165 -0.10 12.60 -1.68
CA PRO A 165 -1.33 11.93 -1.26
C PRO A 165 -2.61 12.74 -1.45
N GLY A 166 -2.53 14.06 -1.67
CA GLY A 166 -3.70 14.91 -1.86
C GLY A 166 -3.43 16.16 -2.70
N ASP A 167 -4.50 16.71 -3.28
CA ASP A 167 -4.42 17.79 -4.27
C ASP A 167 -3.95 19.14 -3.69
N VAL A 168 -3.92 19.30 -2.35
CA VAL A 168 -3.76 20.59 -1.67
C VAL A 168 -2.67 20.61 -0.59
N SER A 169 -2.20 19.45 -0.13
CA SER A 169 -1.40 19.37 1.10
C SER A 169 0.07 19.76 0.89
N GLY A 170 0.58 19.72 -0.35
CA GLY A 170 2.02 19.84 -0.63
C GLY A 170 2.85 18.77 0.09
N GLU A 171 2.18 17.78 0.69
CA GLU A 171 2.78 16.68 1.41
C GLU A 171 3.40 15.72 0.41
N ARG A 172 4.56 15.20 0.76
CA ARG A 172 5.24 14.16 0.00
C ARG A 172 5.56 13.00 0.92
N ILE A 173 5.15 11.82 0.51
CA ILE A 173 5.47 10.56 1.16
C ILE A 173 6.51 9.87 0.28
N SER A 174 7.70 9.64 0.82
CA SER A 174 8.77 8.95 0.10
C SER A 174 8.98 7.57 0.72
N PHE A 175 9.06 6.53 -0.11
CA PHE A 175 9.37 5.17 0.33
C PHE A 175 10.23 4.45 -0.70
N ASP A 176 11.01 3.46 -0.25
CA ASP A 176 11.84 2.66 -1.14
C ASP A 176 11.05 1.46 -1.67
N MET A 177 11.08 1.28 -2.99
CA MET A 177 10.58 0.10 -3.66
C MET A 177 11.75 -0.83 -3.97
N THR A 178 11.61 -2.12 -3.64
CA THR A 178 12.60 -3.16 -3.94
C THR A 178 12.10 -4.01 -5.10
N ILE A 179 13.01 -4.37 -6.00
CA ILE A 179 12.72 -5.26 -7.14
C ILE A 179 13.11 -6.69 -6.81
N GLU A 180 12.14 -7.59 -6.99
CA GLU A 180 12.30 -9.05 -6.81
C GLU A 180 12.90 -9.76 -8.03
#